data_AF-A0A1A8V831-F1
#
_entry.id   AF-A0A1A8V831-F1
#
_cell.length_a   1.000
_cell.length_b   1.000
_cell.length_c   1.000
_cell.angle_alpha   90.00
_cell.angle_beta   90.00
_cell.angle_gamma   90.00
#
_symmetry.space_group_name_H-M   'P 1'
#
loop_
_entity.id
_entity.type
_entity.pdbx_description
1 polymer ?
#
loop_
_entity_poly.entity_id
_entity_poly.type
_entity_poly.pdbx_seq_one_letter_code
_entity_poly.pdbx_strand_id
1 'polypeptide(L)'
;TSTSNGKSYKDQSQKAIDSFNRALEQQNWDEIYMNDVNLAYSSFIRILCSQYEKNCKIKKTYKKDNTNKPWLTKGLQNACKKKKALYRSFLKNQRS
;
A
#
# COMPACT_ATOMS: atom_id res chain seq x y z
N THR A 1 26.12 3.37 -9.68
CA THR A 1 24.75 3.90 -9.43
C THR A 1 23.86 2.73 -9.06
N SER A 2 23.54 2.56 -7.77
CA SER A 2 22.85 1.35 -7.29
C SER A 2 21.34 1.45 -7.53
N THR A 3 20.87 0.79 -8.57
CA THR A 3 19.44 0.66 -8.90
C THR A 3 18.78 -0.26 -7.87
N SER A 4 18.09 0.31 -6.86
CA SER A 4 17.33 -0.50 -5.90
C SER A 4 16.13 -1.15 -6.61
N ASN A 5 16.23 -2.43 -6.92
CA ASN A 5 15.14 -3.23 -7.52
C ASN A 5 14.03 -3.49 -6.47
N GLY A 6 13.17 -2.50 -6.24
CA GLY A 6 12.00 -2.62 -5.38
C GLY A 6 10.82 -3.23 -6.13
N LYS A 7 10.19 -4.28 -5.58
CA LYS A 7 8.97 -4.85 -6.17
C LYS A 7 7.81 -3.90 -5.91
N SER A 8 7.11 -3.50 -6.98
CA SER A 8 5.89 -2.70 -6.88
C SER A 8 4.66 -3.60 -6.83
N TYR A 9 3.65 -3.21 -6.06
CA TYR A 9 2.36 -3.91 -5.95
C TYR A 9 1.22 -2.91 -5.76
N LYS A 10 -0.01 -3.28 -6.11
CA LYS A 10 -1.21 -2.46 -5.85
C LYS A 10 -1.63 -2.58 -4.39
N ASP A 11 -1.99 -1.46 -3.77
CA ASP A 11 -2.55 -1.46 -2.41
C ASP A 11 -3.93 -2.12 -2.40
N GLN A 12 -4.00 -3.32 -1.83
CA GLN A 12 -5.24 -4.08 -1.63
C GLN A 12 -5.60 -4.17 -0.14
N SER A 13 -5.18 -3.19 0.66
CA SER A 13 -5.64 -3.10 2.06
C SER A 13 -7.16 -2.92 2.13
N GLN A 14 -7.77 -3.38 3.22
CA GLN A 14 -9.23 -3.26 3.43
C GLN A 14 -9.71 -1.83 3.19
N LYS A 15 -9.00 -0.83 3.73
CA LYS A 15 -9.30 0.58 3.51
C LYS A 15 -9.31 1.00 2.03
N ALA A 16 -8.37 0.49 1.23
CA ALA A 16 -8.31 0.80 -0.20
C ALA A 16 -9.48 0.17 -0.96
N ILE A 17 -9.84 -1.07 -0.60
CA ILE A 17 -11.00 -1.77 -1.17
C ILE A 17 -12.32 -1.11 -0.75
N ASP A 18 -12.48 -0.72 0.51
CA ASP A 18 -13.66 -0.02 1.00
C ASP A 18 -13.85 1.33 0.29
N SER A 19 -12.74 2.06 0.06
CA SER A 19 -12.76 3.32 -0.68
C SER A 19 -13.13 3.10 -2.15
N PHE A 20 -12.64 2.01 -2.76
CA PHE A 20 -13.01 1.60 -4.11
C PHE A 20 -14.49 1.25 -4.22
N ASN A 21 -15.02 0.42 -3.32
CA ASN A 21 -16.43 0.05 -3.29
C ASN A 21 -17.33 1.27 -3.14
N ARG A 22 -17.01 2.16 -2.19
CA ARG A 22 -17.73 3.43 -2.01
C ARG A 22 -17.70 4.30 -3.27
N ALA A 23 -16.58 4.33 -3.98
CA ALA A 23 -16.49 5.07 -5.24
C ALA A 23 -17.36 4.47 -6.35
N LEU A 24 -17.50 3.14 -6.40
CA LEU A 24 -18.39 2.46 -7.34
C LEU A 24 -19.88 2.65 -6.99
N GLU A 25 -20.22 2.64 -5.70
CA GLU A 25 -21.60 2.93 -5.23
C GLU A 25 -22.07 4.34 -5.60
N GLN A 26 -21.13 5.29 -5.64
CA GLN A 26 -21.40 6.69 -5.98
C GLN A 26 -21.29 6.98 -7.49
N GLN A 27 -20.91 5.99 -8.29
CA GLN A 27 -20.68 6.17 -9.72
C GLN A 27 -22.02 6.23 -10.47
N ASN A 28 -22.12 7.16 -11.43
CA ASN A 28 -23.24 7.15 -12.38
C ASN A 28 -23.00 6.06 -13.45
N TRP A 29 -24.00 5.21 -13.66
CA TRP A 29 -23.98 4.08 -14.59
C TRP A 29 -24.81 4.30 -15.86
N ASP A 30 -25.42 5.48 -16.03
CA ASP A 30 -26.22 5.82 -17.22
C ASP A 30 -25.47 5.56 -18.54
N GLU A 31 -24.16 5.78 -18.58
CA GLU A 31 -23.28 5.52 -19.73
C GLU A 31 -23.19 4.04 -20.14
N ILE A 32 -23.65 3.11 -19.30
CA ILE A 32 -23.58 1.66 -19.54
C ILE A 32 -24.92 1.09 -19.99
N TYR A 33 -26.04 1.77 -19.71
CA TYR A 33 -27.36 1.37 -20.16
C TYR A 33 -27.60 1.76 -21.63
N MET A 34 -26.71 1.29 -22.51
CA MET A 34 -26.76 1.48 -23.96
C MET A 34 -27.20 0.19 -24.65
N ASN A 35 -27.83 0.31 -25.82
CA ASN A 35 -28.26 -0.85 -26.62
C ASN A 35 -27.07 -1.64 -27.21
N ASP A 36 -25.95 -0.97 -27.45
CA ASP A 36 -24.74 -1.63 -27.92
C ASP A 36 -23.97 -2.25 -26.75
N VAL A 37 -24.00 -3.59 -26.71
CA VAL A 37 -23.35 -4.40 -25.66
C VAL A 37 -21.84 -4.18 -25.62
N ASN A 38 -21.19 -3.98 -26.77
CA ASN A 38 -19.74 -3.79 -26.82
C ASN A 38 -19.35 -2.43 -26.24
N LEU A 39 -20.14 -1.39 -26.54
CA LEU A 39 -19.94 -0.05 -25.98
C LEU A 39 -20.24 -0.03 -24.48
N ALA A 40 -21.32 -0.69 -24.05
CA ALA A 40 -21.66 -0.84 -22.64
C ALA A 40 -20.53 -1.50 -21.85
N TYR A 41 -19.99 -2.62 -22.35
CA TYR A 41 -18.89 -3.34 -21.72
C TYR A 41 -17.60 -2.50 -21.69
N SER A 42 -17.28 -1.82 -22.79
CA SER A 42 -16.09 -0.96 -22.87
C SER A 42 -16.16 0.19 -21.87
N SER A 43 -17.33 0.81 -21.72
CA SER A 43 -17.58 1.85 -20.72
C SER A 43 -17.49 1.31 -19.30
N PHE A 44 -18.08 0.15 -19.02
CA PHE A 44 -17.98 -0.54 -17.73
C PHE A 44 -16.52 -0.75 -17.31
N ILE A 45 -15.73 -1.42 -18.15
CA ILE A 45 -14.34 -1.74 -17.84
C ILE A 45 -13.50 -0.47 -17.68
N ARG A 46 -13.72 0.54 -18.51
CA ARG A 46 -13.04 1.84 -18.39
C ARG A 46 -13.27 2.47 -17.02
N ILE A 47 -14.53 2.54 -16.58
CA ILE A 47 -14.91 3.13 -15.30
C ILE A 47 -14.33 2.30 -14.14
N LEU A 48 -14.49 0.98 -14.19
CA LEU A 48 -14.01 0.06 -13.17
C LEU A 48 -12.48 0.17 -12.98
N CYS A 49 -11.73 0.12 -14.08
CA CYS A 49 -10.27 0.26 -14.07
C CYS A 49 -9.84 1.63 -13.54
N SER A 50 -10.50 2.71 -13.97
CA SER A 50 -10.18 4.06 -13.50
C SER A 50 -10.37 4.21 -11.98
N GLN A 51 -11.48 3.72 -11.45
CA GLN A 51 -11.74 3.75 -10.00
C GLN A 51 -10.75 2.84 -9.24
N TYR A 52 -10.40 1.69 -9.80
CA TYR A 52 -9.41 0.79 -9.19
C TYR A 52 -8.03 1.44 -9.14
N GLU A 53 -7.59 2.11 -10.21
CA GLU A 53 -6.31 2.80 -10.25
C GLU A 53 -6.23 3.97 -9.27
N LYS A 54 -7.32 4.72 -9.12
CA LYS A 54 -7.44 5.85 -8.20
C LYS A 54 -7.35 5.43 -6.74
N ASN A 55 -8.03 4.34 -6.38
CA ASN A 55 -8.15 3.89 -4.98
C ASN A 55 -7.05 2.91 -4.57
N CYS A 56 -6.68 1.97 -5.44
CA CYS A 56 -5.63 0.98 -5.20
C CYS A 56 -4.29 1.51 -5.73
N LYS A 57 -3.63 2.38 -4.96
CA LYS A 57 -2.37 3.02 -5.37
C LYS A 57 -1.22 2.02 -5.48
N ILE A 58 -0.27 2.29 -6.37
CA ILE A 58 0.96 1.48 -6.46
C ILE A 58 1.85 1.78 -5.25
N LYS A 59 2.12 0.76 -4.45
CA LYS A 59 3.07 0.77 -3.35
C LYS A 59 4.39 0.16 -3.80
N LYS A 60 5.49 0.84 -3.49
CA LYS A 60 6.84 0.33 -3.70
C LYS A 60 7.31 -0.34 -2.42
N THR A 61 7.74 -1.60 -2.51
CA THR A 61 8.54 -2.20 -1.44
C THR A 61 9.99 -1.83 -1.67
N TYR A 62 10.50 -0.96 -0.82
CA TYR A 62 11.94 -0.83 -0.68
C TYR A 62 12.37 -2.05 0.14
N LYS A 63 13.22 -2.92 -0.43
CA LYS A 63 14.01 -3.79 0.44
C LYS A 63 14.74 -2.83 1.36
N LYS A 64 14.43 -2.90 2.65
CA LYS A 64 15.24 -2.21 3.65
C LYS A 64 16.64 -2.71 3.37
N ASP A 65 17.54 -1.81 2.98
CA ASP A 65 18.93 -2.17 2.76
C ASP A 65 19.44 -2.63 4.12
N ASN A 66 19.25 -3.91 4.39
CA ASN A 66 20.11 -4.68 5.24
C ASN A 66 21.31 -5.04 4.36
N THR A 67 21.88 -4.04 3.67
CA THR A 67 23.27 -4.03 3.29
C THR A 67 24.00 -4.44 4.54
N ASN A 68 24.44 -5.70 4.52
CA ASN A 68 25.43 -6.28 5.39
C ASN A 68 26.36 -5.16 5.85
N LYS A 69 26.17 -4.69 7.08
CA LYS A 69 27.22 -3.99 7.78
C LYS A 69 28.01 -5.12 8.41
N PRO A 70 29.05 -5.68 7.74
CA PRO A 70 29.77 -6.83 8.28
C PRO A 70 30.39 -6.52 9.64
N TRP A 71 30.65 -5.24 9.93
CA TRP A 71 31.11 -4.76 11.22
C TRP A 71 30.03 -4.68 12.31
N LEU A 72 28.75 -4.83 11.97
CA LEU A 72 27.64 -4.74 12.92
C LEU A 72 27.08 -6.12 13.24
N THR A 73 27.64 -6.73 14.28
CA THR A 73 27.24 -8.06 14.76
C THR A 73 25.76 -8.11 15.16
N LYS A 74 25.17 -9.30 15.09
CA LYS A 74 23.78 -9.52 15.48
C LYS A 74 23.53 -9.19 16.95
N GLY A 75 24.52 -9.41 17.82
CA GLY A 75 24.48 -9.02 19.23
C GLY A 75 24.32 -7.50 19.42
N LEU A 76 25.13 -6.70 18.72
CA LEU A 76 25.03 -5.24 18.77
C LEU A 76 23.69 -4.73 18.22
N GLN A 77 23.18 -5.34 17.14
CA GLN A 77 21.84 -5.03 16.62
C GLN A 77 20.76 -5.31 17.65
N ASN A 78 20.84 -6.46 18.33
CA ASN A 78 19.87 -6.85 19.35
C ASN A 78 19.92 -5.96 20.58
N ALA A 79 21.12 -5.59 21.05
CA ALA A 79 21.29 -4.63 22.14
C ALA A 79 20.67 -3.27 21.80
N CYS A 80 20.91 -2.77 20.58
CA CYS A 80 20.29 -1.52 20.09
C CYS A 80 18.76 -1.61 20.06
N LYS A 81 18.20 -2.74 19.59
CA LYS A 81 16.75 -2.98 19.58
C LYS A 81 16.18 -3.01 21.00
N LYS A 82 16.84 -3.71 21.92
CA LYS A 82 16.43 -3.80 23.34
C LYS A 82 16.45 -2.43 24.01
N LYS A 83 17.50 -1.63 23.80
CA LYS A 83 17.56 -0.24 24.30
C LYS A 83 16.39 0.60 23.80
N LYS A 84 16.10 0.56 22.48
CA LYS A 84 14.97 1.29 21.89
C LYS A 84 13.62 0.83 22.43
N ALA A 85 13.44 -0.48 22.63
CA ALA A 85 12.21 -1.04 23.20
C ALA A 85 11.99 -0.56 24.64
N LEU A 86 13.01 -0.70 25.51
CA LEU A 86 12.95 -0.25 26.90
C LEU A 86 12.67 1.25 27.00
N TYR A 87 13.33 2.07 26.17
CA TYR A 87 13.10 3.51 26.14
C TYR A 87 11.66 3.87 25.75
N ARG A 88 11.09 3.18 24.75
CA ARG A 88 9.69 3.37 24.37
C ARG A 88 8.72 2.99 25.50
N SER A 89 8.98 1.88 26.18
CA SER A 89 8.18 1.46 27.34
C SER A 89 8.26 2.48 28.47
N PHE A 90 9.45 2.97 28.78
CA PHE A 90 9.65 4.03 29.77
C PHE A 90 8.85 5.30 29.43
N LEU A 91 8.96 5.79 28.20
CA LEU A 91 8.22 6.96 27.74
C LEU A 91 6.69 6.77 27.76
N LYS A 92 6.21 5.54 27.61
CA LYS A 92 4.77 5.22 27.73
C LYS A 92 4.34 5.26 29.19
N ASN A 93 5.14 4.68 30.09
CA ASN A 93 4.85 4.65 31.52
C ASN A 93 4.95 6.03 32.18
N GLN A 94 5.79 6.93 31.66
CA GLN A 94 5.88 8.32 32.13
C GLN A 94 4.74 9.24 31.65
N ARG A 95 3.99 8.82 30.63
CA ARG A 95 2.83 9.57 30.10
C ARG A 95 1.49 9.06 30.65
N SER A 96 1.54 8.01 31.47
CA SER A 96 0.42 7.45 32.24
C SER A 96 0.40 8.06 33.63
#